data_AF-A0A925G1B8-F1
#
_entry.id   AF-A0A925G1B8-F1
#
_cell.length_a   1.000
_cell.length_b   1.000
_cell.length_c   1.000
_cell.angle_alpha   90.00
_cell.angle_beta   90.00
_cell.angle_gamma   90.00
#
_symmetry.space_group_name_H-M   'P 1'
#
loop_
_entity.id
_entity.type
_entity.pdbx_description
1 polymer ?
#
loop_
_entity_poly.entity_id
_entity_poly.type
_entity_poly.pdbx_seq_one_letter_code
_entity_poly.pdbx_strand_id
1 'polypeptide(L)'
;DIRILGRKGVLSMNAVAVMSQLPEVKKHIPEVLKMAEFTSGNKYSDFDSNFDNVAAWTVGGLVAGKVLAKVGILAFFGKFLKLIVIGVAAIGGAVWKWVSGRKKKKEEAAYAVVKTDNTDEPA
;
A
#
# COMPACT_ATOMS: atom_id res chain seq x y z
N ASP A 1 28.11 -20.46 -2.50
CA ASP A 1 28.09 -19.11 -3.06
C ASP A 1 29.26 -18.34 -2.47
N ILE A 2 30.03 -17.66 -3.31
CA ILE A 2 31.14 -16.79 -2.95
C ILE A 2 30.75 -15.38 -3.41
N ARG A 3 30.89 -14.38 -2.53
CA ARG A 3 30.54 -12.99 -2.85
C ARG A 3 31.71 -12.06 -2.57
N ILE A 4 32.06 -11.24 -3.55
CA ILE A 4 33.14 -10.26 -3.45
C ILE A 4 32.54 -8.87 -3.61
N LEU A 5 32.82 -7.99 -2.65
CA LEU A 5 32.26 -6.64 -2.60
C LEU A 5 33.08 -5.71 -3.51
N GLY A 6 32.39 -5.06 -4.45
CA GLY A 6 32.92 -3.97 -5.24
C GLY A 6 32.30 -2.63 -4.80
N ARG A 7 32.85 -1.53 -5.31
CA ARG A 7 32.41 -0.15 -5.01
C ARG A 7 30.94 0.11 -5.37
N LYS A 8 30.46 -0.51 -6.45
CA LYS A 8 29.12 -0.27 -7.03
C LYS A 8 28.23 -1.52 -7.06
N GLY A 9 28.63 -2.58 -6.38
CA GLY A 9 27.89 -3.85 -6.43
C GLY A 9 28.67 -5.02 -5.86
N VAL A 10 28.26 -6.23 -6.22
CA VAL A 10 28.82 -7.47 -5.71
C VAL A 10 29.00 -8.46 -6.86
N LEU A 11 30.15 -9.11 -6.92
CA LEU A 11 30.36 -10.28 -7.77
C LEU A 11 29.97 -11.53 -6.97
N SER A 12 28.93 -12.25 -7.42
CA SER A 12 28.47 -13.50 -6.82
C SER A 12 28.84 -14.67 -7.73
N MET A 13 29.53 -15.66 -7.18
CA MET A 13 29.97 -16.86 -7.88
C MET A 13 29.41 -18.10 -7.19
N ASN A 14 28.60 -18.85 -7.93
CA ASN A 14 28.01 -20.09 -7.45
C ASN A 14 28.79 -21.28 -8.00
N ALA A 15 29.38 -22.07 -7.10
CA ALA A 15 29.95 -23.36 -7.45
C ALA A 15 28.83 -24.41 -7.56
N VAL A 16 28.72 -25.04 -8.73
CA VAL A 16 27.76 -26.12 -8.98
C VAL A 16 28.51 -27.44 -9.03
N ALA A 17 28.26 -28.32 -8.06
CA ALA A 17 28.91 -29.62 -7.93
C ALA A 17 28.02 -30.62 -7.18
N VAL A 18 28.32 -31.91 -7.29
CA VAL A 18 27.63 -32.96 -6.52
C VAL A 18 28.12 -33.02 -5.07
N MET A 19 27.30 -33.54 -4.15
CA MET A 19 27.62 -33.52 -2.70
C MET A 19 28.91 -34.26 -2.32
N SER A 20 29.30 -35.29 -3.08
CA SER A 20 30.56 -36.00 -2.88
C SER A 20 31.79 -35.13 -3.12
N GLN A 21 31.67 -34.09 -3.96
CA GLN A 21 32.76 -33.17 -4.34
C GLN A 21 32.80 -31.91 -3.47
N LEU A 22 31.88 -31.76 -2.51
CA LEU A 22 31.85 -30.60 -1.62
C LEU A 22 33.16 -30.35 -0.85
N PRO A 23 33.87 -31.37 -0.33
CA PRO A 23 35.16 -31.16 0.33
C PRO A 23 36.23 -30.61 -0.63
N GLU A 24 36.24 -31.10 -1.87
CA GLU A 24 37.17 -30.67 -2.93
C GLU A 24 36.88 -29.23 -3.34
N VAL A 25 35.60 -28.90 -3.60
CA VAL A 25 35.17 -27.53 -3.92
C VAL A 25 35.61 -26.57 -2.82
N LYS A 26 35.37 -26.90 -1.55
CA LYS A 26 35.76 -26.04 -0.40
C LYS A 26 37.27 -25.80 -0.33
N LYS A 27 38.09 -26.80 -0.69
CA LYS A 27 39.55 -26.69 -0.69
C LYS A 27 40.06 -25.66 -1.70
N HIS A 28 39.40 -25.55 -2.86
CA HIS A 28 39.82 -24.66 -3.95
C HIS A 28 39.17 -23.27 -3.90
N ILE A 29 38.20 -23.01 -3.02
CA ILE A 29 37.60 -21.68 -2.82
C ILE A 29 38.64 -20.55 -2.66
N PRO A 30 39.71 -20.70 -1.85
CA PRO A 30 40.70 -19.64 -1.67
C PRO A 30 41.48 -19.30 -2.95
N GLU A 31 41.66 -20.27 -3.84
CA GLU A 31 42.32 -20.04 -5.13
C GLU A 31 41.40 -19.22 -6.05
N VAL A 32 40.12 -19.59 -6.12
CA VAL A 32 39.10 -18.85 -6.89
C VAL A 32 38.95 -17.41 -6.39
N LEU A 33 38.99 -17.20 -5.07
CA LEU A 33 38.95 -15.86 -4.47
C LEU A 33 40.12 -14.97 -4.91
N LYS A 34 41.31 -15.53 -5.14
CA LYS A 34 42.49 -14.76 -5.61
C LYS A 34 42.42 -14.43 -7.09
N MET A 35 41.68 -15.20 -7.89
CA MET A 35 41.49 -14.92 -9.32
C MET A 35 40.53 -13.75 -9.54
N ALA A 36 39.56 -13.57 -8.65
CA ALA A 36 38.51 -12.58 -8.79
C ALA A 36 38.80 -11.33 -7.95
N GLU A 37 39.56 -10.38 -8.51
CA GLU A 37 39.84 -9.09 -7.90
C GLU A 37 39.28 -7.93 -8.75
N PHE A 38 38.73 -6.91 -8.10
CA PHE A 38 38.30 -5.69 -8.77
C PHE A 38 39.50 -4.80 -9.12
N THR A 39 39.44 -4.14 -10.27
CA THR A 39 40.44 -3.15 -10.67
C THR A 39 40.44 -1.94 -9.73
N SER A 40 41.56 -1.20 -9.69
CA SER A 40 41.68 0.03 -8.91
C SER A 40 40.55 1.02 -9.26
N GLY A 41 39.94 1.62 -8.24
CA GLY A 41 38.81 2.53 -8.36
C GLY A 41 37.43 1.83 -8.34
N ASN A 42 37.41 0.49 -8.41
CA ASN A 42 36.18 -0.32 -8.34
C ASN A 42 36.13 -1.22 -7.10
N LYS A 43 37.16 -1.24 -6.25
CA LYS A 43 37.16 -2.03 -5.02
C LYS A 43 36.21 -1.40 -4.00
N TYR A 44 35.64 -2.21 -3.12
CA TYR A 44 34.80 -1.70 -2.03
C TYR A 44 35.54 -0.69 -1.14
N SER A 45 36.86 -0.86 -0.95
CA SER A 45 37.72 0.08 -0.23
C SER A 45 37.83 1.45 -0.90
N ASP A 46 37.55 1.54 -2.20
CA ASP A 46 37.70 2.76 -3.00
C ASP A 46 36.39 3.59 -3.02
N PHE A 47 35.46 3.28 -2.12
CA PHE A 47 34.21 4.01 -1.95
C PHE A 47 34.49 5.43 -1.42
N ASP A 48 33.90 6.42 -2.09
CA ASP A 48 33.97 7.83 -1.70
C ASP A 48 32.55 8.38 -1.51
N SER A 49 32.21 8.74 -0.28
CA SER A 49 30.89 9.28 0.07
C SER A 49 30.50 10.57 -0.65
N ASN A 50 31.47 11.31 -1.21
CA ASN A 50 31.22 12.56 -1.92
C ASN A 50 30.81 12.34 -3.38
N PHE A 51 31.32 11.28 -4.02
CA PHE A 51 31.13 11.02 -5.45
C PHE A 51 30.27 9.79 -5.73
N ASP A 52 30.21 8.84 -4.79
CA ASP A 52 29.43 7.63 -4.95
C ASP A 52 27.98 7.82 -4.56
N ASN A 53 27.11 7.25 -5.37
CA ASN A 53 25.67 7.29 -5.17
C ASN A 53 25.29 6.45 -3.94
N VAL A 54 25.07 7.14 -2.83
CA VAL A 54 24.34 6.60 -1.70
C VAL A 54 22.85 6.77 -1.95
N ALA A 55 22.04 5.80 -1.52
CA ALA A 55 20.59 5.89 -1.70
C ALA A 55 20.06 7.17 -1.04
N ALA A 56 19.60 8.12 -1.85
CA ALA A 56 19.04 9.39 -1.38
C ALA A 56 17.79 9.19 -0.50
N TRP A 57 17.08 8.08 -0.72
CA TRP A 57 15.96 7.67 0.13
C TRP A 57 16.47 6.92 1.35
N THR A 58 16.55 7.64 2.46
CA THR A 58 16.74 7.05 3.78
C THR A 58 15.47 6.33 4.24
N VAL A 59 15.62 5.44 5.22
CA VAL A 59 14.47 4.82 5.92
C VAL A 59 13.53 5.91 6.46
N GLY A 60 14.07 7.04 6.89
CA GLY A 60 13.30 8.22 7.30
C GLY A 60 12.42 8.79 6.19
N GLY A 61 12.91 8.86 4.95
CA GLY A 61 12.10 9.27 3.79
C GLY A 61 10.97 8.31 3.46
N LEU A 62 11.20 7.00 3.57
CA LEU A 62 10.16 5.97 3.37
C LEU A 62 9.07 6.05 4.45
N VAL A 63 9.45 6.31 5.70
CA VAL A 63 8.50 6.43 6.82
C VAL A 63 7.77 7.78 6.77
N ALA A 64 8.49 8.88 6.55
CA ALA A 64 7.92 10.22 6.42
C ALA A 64 6.97 10.32 5.22
N GLY A 65 7.28 9.67 4.10
CA GLY A 65 6.39 9.59 2.94
C GLY A 65 5.03 8.97 3.28
N LYS A 66 5.00 7.90 4.09
CA LYS A 66 3.73 7.28 4.55
C LYS A 66 2.93 8.19 5.49
N VAL A 67 3.61 8.89 6.39
CA VAL A 67 2.96 9.81 7.33
C VAL A 67 2.42 11.04 6.60
N LEU A 68 3.22 11.64 5.74
CA LEU A 68 2.83 12.80 4.93
C LEU A 68 1.66 12.46 4.00
N ALA A 69 1.64 11.26 3.41
CA ALA A 69 0.50 10.81 2.61
C ALA A 69 -0.81 10.75 3.42
N LYS A 70 -0.76 10.20 4.64
CA LYS A 70 -1.93 10.14 5.54
C LYS A 70 -2.39 11.52 5.97
N VAL A 71 -1.46 12.39 6.36
CA VAL A 71 -1.76 13.77 6.79
C VAL A 71 -2.27 14.60 5.61
N GLY A 72 -1.72 14.43 4.40
CA GLY A 72 -2.13 15.12 3.19
C GLY A 72 -3.57 14.78 2.78
N ILE A 73 -3.97 13.51 2.91
CA ILE A 73 -5.36 13.10 2.68
C ILE A 73 -6.31 13.76 3.71
N LEU A 74 -5.94 13.77 4.99
CA LEU A 74 -6.74 14.43 6.03
C LEU A 74 -6.81 15.96 5.83
N ALA A 75 -5.72 16.58 5.42
CA ALA A 75 -5.68 18.01 5.10
C ALA A 75 -6.54 18.34 3.87
N PHE A 76 -6.53 17.46 2.85
CA PHE A 76 -7.38 17.59 1.66
C PHE A 76 -8.87 17.54 2.04
N PHE A 77 -9.30 16.55 2.82
CA PHE A 77 -10.68 16.47 3.31
C PHE A 77 -11.03 17.61 4.27
N GLY A 78 -10.10 18.04 5.13
CA GLY A 78 -10.28 19.18 6.02
C GLY A 78 -10.52 20.48 5.26
N LYS A 79 -9.84 20.70 4.13
CA LYS A 79 -10.03 21.90 3.29
C LYS A 79 -11.44 21.99 2.70
N PHE A 80 -12.06 20.85 2.37
CA PHE A 80 -13.40 20.80 1.77
C PHE A 80 -14.49 20.34 2.74
N LEU A 81 -14.22 20.37 4.06
CA LEU A 81 -15.13 19.85 5.08
C LEU A 81 -16.55 20.45 4.97
N LYS A 82 -16.65 21.76 4.74
CA LYS A 82 -17.94 22.45 4.56
C LYS A 82 -18.73 21.89 3.36
N LEU A 83 -18.07 21.63 2.24
CA LEU A 83 -18.72 21.08 1.04
C LEU A 83 -19.11 19.60 1.24
N ILE A 84 -18.26 18.82 1.90
CA ILE A 84 -18.52 17.41 2.20
C ILE A 84 -19.72 17.28 3.15
N VAL A 85 -19.77 18.10 4.21
CA VAL A 85 -20.89 18.10 5.16
C VAL A 85 -22.21 18.47 4.47
N ILE A 86 -22.21 19.51 3.63
CA ILE A 86 -23.40 19.90 2.86
C ILE A 86 -23.82 18.78 1.90
N GLY A 87 -22.88 18.15 1.19
CA GLY A 87 -23.15 17.04 0.28
C GLY A 87 -23.74 15.82 1.00
N VAL A 88 -23.15 15.43 2.13
CA VAL A 88 -23.64 14.30 2.95
C VAL A 88 -25.02 14.60 3.54
N ALA A 89 -25.25 15.83 4.03
CA ALA A 89 -26.56 16.24 4.55
C ALA A 89 -27.65 16.24 3.46
N ALA A 90 -27.33 16.71 2.25
CA ALA A 90 -28.25 16.69 1.13
C ALA A 90 -28.63 15.25 0.71
N ILE A 91 -27.64 14.36 0.61
CA ILE A 91 -27.87 12.94 0.27
C ILE A 91 -28.65 12.25 1.39
N GLY A 92 -28.26 12.44 2.66
CA GLY A 92 -28.95 11.85 3.80
C GLY A 92 -30.40 12.31 3.93
N GLY A 93 -30.66 13.61 3.70
CA GLY A 93 -32.01 14.17 3.66
C GLY A 93 -32.86 13.60 2.53
N ALA A 94 -32.29 13.43 1.33
CA ALA A 94 -32.98 12.82 0.19
C ALA A 94 -33.35 11.36 0.47
N VAL A 95 -32.42 10.57 1.04
CA VAL A 95 -32.66 9.16 1.41
C VAL A 95 -33.72 9.06 2.50
N TRP A 96 -33.64 9.89 3.55
CA TRP A 96 -34.63 9.88 4.62
C TRP A 96 -36.03 10.27 4.13
N LYS A 97 -36.14 11.27 3.25
CA LYS A 97 -37.40 11.67 2.62
C LYS A 97 -38.00 10.56 1.76
N TRP A 98 -37.16 9.83 1.01
CA TRP A 98 -37.60 8.69 0.20
C TRP A 98 -38.08 7.50 1.04
N VAL A 99 -37.41 7.20 2.16
CA VAL A 99 -37.80 6.10 3.06
C VAL A 99 -39.04 6.46 3.89
N SER A 100 -39.12 7.69 4.43
CA SER A 100 -40.26 8.16 5.22
C SER A 100 -41.53 8.36 4.40
N GLY A 101 -41.41 8.79 3.14
CA GLY A 101 -42.54 8.92 2.21
C GLY A 101 -43.24 7.60 1.91
N ARG A 102 -42.54 6.46 2.00
CA ARG A 102 -43.17 5.13 1.87
C ARG A 102 -43.96 4.71 3.10
N LYS A 103 -43.62 5.22 4.29
CA LYS A 103 -44.37 4.90 5.53
C LYS A 103 -45.73 5.59 5.52
N LYS A 104 -45.80 6.86 5.10
CA LYS A 104 -47.06 7.62 4.99
C LYS A 104 -48.03 7.02 3.98
N LYS A 105 -47.56 6.58 2.81
CA LYS A 105 -48.41 5.88 1.83
C LYS A 105 -48.96 4.54 2.33
N LYS A 106 -48.27 3.88 3.27
CA LYS A 106 -48.72 2.61 3.87
C LYS A 106 -49.77 2.84 4.95
N GLU A 107 -49.68 3.94 5.69
CA GLU A 107 -50.72 4.39 6.66
C GLU A 107 -51.98 4.90 5.96
N GLU A 108 -51.85 5.70 4.90
CA GLU A 108 -53.00 6.19 4.11
C GLU A 108 -53.72 5.05 3.39
N ALA A 109 -52.98 4.07 2.86
CA ALA A 109 -53.57 2.87 2.26
C ALA A 109 -54.23 1.96 3.32
N ALA A 110 -53.64 1.82 4.51
CA ALA A 110 -54.24 1.04 5.60
C ALA A 110 -55.52 1.69 6.14
N TYR A 111 -55.54 3.02 6.28
CA TYR A 111 -56.73 3.76 6.71
C TYR A 111 -57.83 3.76 5.63
N ALA A 112 -57.46 3.82 4.35
CA ALA A 112 -58.41 3.70 3.25
C ALA A 112 -59.05 2.30 3.15
N VAL A 113 -58.27 1.23 3.34
CA VAL A 113 -58.78 -0.17 3.33
C VAL A 113 -59.71 -0.44 4.51
N VAL A 114 -59.39 0.07 5.71
CA VAL A 114 -60.26 -0.07 6.89
C VAL A 114 -61.56 0.73 6.73
N LYS A 115 -61.56 1.84 5.99
CA LYS A 115 -62.76 2.64 5.75
C LYS A 115 -63.68 2.00 4.71
N THR A 116 -63.15 1.32 3.69
CA THR A 116 -63.96 0.61 2.69
C THR A 116 -64.64 -0.63 3.28
N ASP A 117 -64.00 -1.33 4.21
CA ASP A 117 -64.57 -2.54 4.86
C ASP A 117 -65.74 -2.25 5.83
N ASN A 118 -65.89 -0.99 6.27
CA ASN A 118 -66.94 -0.56 7.20
C ASN A 118 -68.12 0.17 6.53
N THR A 119 -68.19 0.24 5.20
CA THR A 119 -69.26 0.98 4.48
C THR A 119 -70.24 0.06 3.72
N ASP A 120 -70.03 -1.25 3.73
CA ASP A 120 -70.87 -2.22 3.01
C ASP A 120 -71.86 -2.98 3.92
N GLU A 121 -72.50 -2.29 4.86
CA GLU A 121 -73.65 -2.86 5.60
C GLU A 121 -74.96 -2.31 4.99
N PRO A 122 -75.71 -3.10 4.20
CA PRO A 122 -76.97 -2.66 3.64
C PRO A 122 -78.06 -2.65 4.72
N ALA A 123 -78.67 -1.49 4.93
CA ALA A 123 -79.97 -1.35 5.62
C ALA A 123 -81.13 -1.42 4.60
#